data_AF-A0A8T5XES1-F1
#
_entry.id   AF-A0A8T5XES1-F1
#
_cell.length_a   1.000
_cell.length_b   1.000
_cell.length_c   1.000
_cell.angle_alpha   90.00
_cell.angle_beta   90.00
_cell.angle_gamma   90.00
#
_symmetry.space_group_name_H-M   'P 1'
#
loop_
_entity.id
_entity.type
_entity.pdbx_description
1 polymer ?
#
loop_
_entity_poly.entity_id
_entity_poly.type
_entity_poly.pdbx_seq_one_letter_code
_entity_poly.pdbx_strand_id
1 'polypeptide(L)'
;MKKLEKLKYGDSIGIFSPSCPVSNFNTYAKAKKYLENKGYKIVEGNLTKKSDYYRSGSIKERVEELNCLIRNPNIKCIMSTIGGMNSNSLLPYIDYESFIQNPKIVIGYSDVTAILLGIYAQTGISTFYGPPVAEEFWEDTLLADEVYGNFENLLVKDRTIPYEISSKEWKTINKGKVKGRLIGGNVDTILGFWGSKYMPNIKEGDILFIEDEGSAFNLERNFSFLKVNGILDKISGIILSKHELYDDHKTGRKPYEILLEVLNDESLPIIADFHSCHNRPMVMPIGCHIEMDSINKKITLLEDYFG
;
A
#
# COMPACT_ATOMS: atom_id res chain seq x y z
N MET A 1 15.46 -14.25 11.75
CA MET A 1 14.41 -13.22 11.90
C MET A 1 13.07 -13.93 11.90
N LYS A 2 12.13 -13.59 12.78
CA LYS A 2 10.79 -14.20 12.72
C LYS A 2 10.12 -13.77 11.41
N LYS A 3 9.43 -14.70 10.76
CA LYS A 3 8.65 -14.43 9.55
C LYS A 3 7.23 -14.01 9.94
N LEU A 4 6.50 -13.42 9.00
CA LEU A 4 5.09 -13.14 9.18
C LEU A 4 4.32 -14.45 9.31
N GLU A 5 3.32 -14.45 10.18
CA GLU A 5 2.33 -15.51 10.24
C GLU A 5 1.16 -15.18 9.31
N LYS A 6 0.69 -16.19 8.59
CA LYS A 6 -0.51 -16.09 7.75
C LYS A 6 -1.74 -15.80 8.63
N LEU A 7 -2.61 -14.90 8.16
CA LEU A 7 -3.87 -14.58 8.85
C LEU A 7 -4.83 -15.78 8.75
N LYS A 8 -5.59 -16.03 9.81
CA LYS A 8 -6.62 -17.08 9.86
C LYS A 8 -7.95 -16.48 10.27
N TYR A 9 -9.04 -17.12 9.84
CA TYR A 9 -10.36 -16.80 10.40
C TYR A 9 -10.34 -17.00 11.92
N GLY A 10 -10.96 -16.07 12.66
CA GLY A 10 -10.94 -16.02 14.12
C GLY A 10 -9.79 -15.20 14.72
N ASP A 11 -8.77 -14.84 13.92
CA ASP A 11 -7.68 -13.96 14.36
C ASP A 11 -8.17 -12.53 14.59
N SER A 12 -7.38 -11.78 15.36
CA SER A 12 -7.67 -10.36 15.61
C SER A 12 -7.01 -9.43 14.60
N ILE A 13 -7.79 -8.50 14.07
CA ILE A 13 -7.33 -7.36 13.28
C ILE A 13 -7.40 -6.11 14.17
N GLY A 14 -6.24 -5.53 14.43
CA GLY A 14 -6.11 -4.24 15.10
C GLY A 14 -6.26 -3.10 14.10
N ILE A 15 -6.99 -2.05 14.45
CA ILE A 15 -7.26 -0.94 13.54
C ILE A 15 -6.83 0.39 14.15
N PHE A 16 -6.24 1.27 13.34
CA PHE A 16 -5.63 2.52 13.81
C PHE A 16 -5.81 3.65 12.80
N SER A 17 -5.76 4.90 13.27
CA SER A 17 -5.98 6.10 12.45
C SER A 17 -4.71 6.96 12.43
N PRO A 18 -3.77 6.71 11.50
CA PRO A 18 -2.44 7.35 11.54
C PRO A 18 -2.44 8.81 11.08
N SER A 19 -3.51 9.29 10.45
CA SER A 19 -3.63 10.67 10.01
C SER A 19 -5.06 11.17 10.20
N CYS A 20 -5.89 11.14 9.16
CA CYS A 20 -7.25 11.69 9.22
C CYS A 20 -8.09 10.95 10.27
N PRO A 21 -8.95 11.66 11.03
CA PRO A 21 -9.93 10.99 11.85
C PRO A 21 -10.98 10.35 10.92
N VAL A 22 -11.56 9.23 11.35
CA VAL A 22 -12.75 8.69 10.70
C VAL A 22 -13.86 9.74 10.80
N SER A 23 -14.27 10.30 9.65
CA SER A 23 -15.27 11.37 9.59
C SER A 23 -16.71 10.85 9.61
N ASN A 24 -16.93 9.63 9.08
CA ASN A 24 -18.24 8.98 9.05
C ASN A 24 -18.24 7.66 9.84
N PHE A 25 -18.72 7.71 11.08
CA PHE A 25 -18.77 6.54 11.95
C PHE A 25 -19.80 5.49 11.55
N ASN A 26 -20.81 5.84 10.76
CA ASN A 26 -21.77 4.87 10.25
C ASN A 26 -21.12 3.98 9.19
N THR A 27 -20.42 4.59 8.23
CA THR A 27 -19.57 3.91 7.24
C THR A 27 -18.56 3.00 7.92
N TYR A 28 -17.81 3.52 8.89
CA TYR A 28 -16.85 2.73 9.65
C TYR A 28 -17.49 1.57 10.42
N ALA A 29 -18.65 1.77 11.06
CA ALA A 29 -19.34 0.70 11.78
C ALA A 29 -19.78 -0.44 10.84
N LYS A 30 -20.24 -0.11 9.63
CA LYS A 30 -20.56 -1.12 8.59
C LYS A 30 -19.31 -1.87 8.15
N ALA A 31 -18.20 -1.17 7.90
CA ALA A 31 -16.92 -1.78 7.54
C ALA A 31 -16.37 -2.72 8.61
N LYS A 32 -16.39 -2.28 9.87
CA LYS A 32 -16.07 -3.13 11.02
C LYS A 32 -16.95 -4.38 11.02
N LYS A 33 -18.27 -4.21 10.87
CA LYS A 33 -19.22 -5.31 10.89
C LYS A 33 -19.01 -6.29 9.73
N TYR A 34 -18.64 -5.81 8.56
CA TYR A 34 -18.30 -6.63 7.40
C TYR A 34 -17.13 -7.59 7.73
N LEU A 35 -16.02 -7.07 8.27
CA LEU A 35 -14.87 -7.91 8.67
C LEU A 35 -15.22 -8.86 9.81
N GLU A 36 -16.03 -8.44 10.79
CA GLU A 36 -16.55 -9.33 11.84
C GLU A 36 -17.36 -10.49 11.24
N ASN A 37 -18.20 -10.22 10.24
CA ASN A 37 -19.00 -11.24 9.55
C ASN A 37 -18.15 -12.21 8.72
N LYS A 38 -16.97 -11.79 8.24
CA LYS A 38 -15.97 -12.69 7.64
C LYS A 38 -15.25 -13.56 8.68
N GLY A 39 -15.46 -13.32 9.98
CA GLY A 39 -14.97 -14.14 11.08
C GLY A 39 -13.78 -13.58 11.84
N TYR A 40 -13.41 -12.32 11.66
CA TYR A 40 -12.31 -11.69 12.39
C TYR A 40 -12.77 -11.01 13.69
N LYS A 41 -11.86 -10.89 14.66
CA LYS A 41 -12.08 -10.09 15.86
C LYS A 41 -11.48 -8.70 15.66
N ILE A 42 -12.29 -7.64 15.67
CA ILE A 42 -11.79 -6.28 15.47
C ILE A 42 -11.41 -5.63 16.80
N VAL A 43 -10.15 -5.21 16.91
CA VAL A 43 -9.60 -4.49 18.06
C VAL A 43 -9.40 -3.02 17.67
N GLU A 44 -10.24 -2.15 18.22
CA GLU A 44 -10.22 -0.72 17.93
C GLU A 44 -9.04 -0.04 18.63
N GLY A 45 -8.27 0.77 17.90
CA GLY A 45 -7.22 1.61 18.45
C GLY A 45 -7.79 2.72 19.35
N ASN A 46 -6.94 3.23 20.24
CA ASN A 46 -7.34 4.18 21.29
C ASN A 46 -7.85 5.53 20.76
N LEU A 47 -7.57 5.88 19.50
CA LEU A 47 -8.03 7.10 18.83
C LEU A 47 -9.27 6.87 17.96
N THR A 48 -9.84 5.67 17.99
CA THR A 48 -11.15 5.43 17.37
C THR A 48 -12.18 6.38 17.99
N LYS A 49 -12.93 7.11 17.14
CA LYS A 49 -13.88 8.17 17.56
C LYS A 49 -13.26 9.42 18.16
N LYS A 50 -11.94 9.61 18.04
CA LYS A 50 -11.26 10.86 18.39
C LYS A 50 -11.03 11.72 17.16
N SER A 51 -10.97 13.03 17.39
CA SER A 51 -10.66 14.02 16.37
C SER A 51 -9.92 15.18 17.04
N ASP A 52 -8.82 15.56 16.40
CA ASP A 52 -8.07 16.79 16.60
C ASP A 52 -8.10 17.54 15.25
N TYR A 53 -9.31 17.96 14.87
CA TYR A 53 -9.63 18.61 13.59
C TYR A 53 -9.25 17.77 12.37
N TYR A 54 -8.13 18.08 11.70
CA TYR A 54 -7.68 17.41 10.49
C TYR A 54 -7.02 16.05 10.74
N ARG A 55 -6.74 15.71 12.01
CA ARG A 55 -6.07 14.45 12.41
C ARG A 55 -6.80 13.76 13.56
N SER A 56 -6.51 12.49 13.80
CA SER A 56 -7.13 11.68 14.87
C SER A 56 -6.67 12.05 16.28
N GLY A 57 -5.46 12.59 16.41
CA GLY A 57 -4.85 13.03 17.67
C GLY A 57 -3.44 13.59 17.46
N SER A 58 -2.78 13.96 18.56
CA SER A 58 -1.39 14.42 18.52
C SER A 58 -0.46 13.32 17.97
N ILE A 59 0.77 13.71 17.59
CA ILE A 59 1.78 12.75 17.11
C ILE A 59 1.99 11.63 18.15
N LYS A 60 2.16 12.00 19.43
CA LYS A 60 2.40 11.05 20.53
C LYS A 60 1.23 10.07 20.69
N GLU A 61 -0.01 10.55 20.61
CA GLU A 61 -1.19 9.69 20.76
C GLU A 61 -1.34 8.72 19.58
N ARG A 62 -1.10 9.19 18.34
CA ARG A 62 -1.15 8.33 17.14
C ARG A 62 -0.06 7.27 17.14
N VAL A 63 1.15 7.64 17.59
CA VAL A 63 2.25 6.70 17.81
C VAL A 63 1.85 5.65 18.83
N GLU A 64 1.29 6.06 19.97
CA GLU A 64 0.94 5.13 21.04
C GLU A 64 -0.22 4.21 20.63
N GLU A 65 -1.18 4.70 19.85
CA GLU A 65 -2.22 3.85 19.23
C GLU A 65 -1.59 2.71 18.42
N LEU A 66 -0.68 3.03 17.49
CA LEU A 66 -0.01 2.02 16.66
C LEU A 66 0.86 1.08 17.52
N ASN A 67 1.68 1.62 18.42
CA ASN A 67 2.59 0.83 19.25
C ASN A 67 1.83 -0.11 20.20
N CYS A 68 0.69 0.30 20.73
CA CYS A 68 -0.20 -0.58 21.49
C CYS A 68 -0.63 -1.81 20.67
N LEU A 69 -0.96 -1.62 19.39
CA LEU A 69 -1.34 -2.74 18.51
C LEU A 69 -0.14 -3.63 18.13
N ILE A 70 1.04 -3.03 17.90
CA ILE A 70 2.30 -3.76 17.65
C ILE A 70 2.64 -4.66 18.84
N ARG A 71 2.55 -4.14 20.06
CA ARG A 71 2.90 -4.88 21.29
C ARG A 71 1.87 -5.94 21.68
N ASN A 72 0.64 -5.86 21.16
CA ASN A 72 -0.42 -6.81 21.51
C ASN A 72 -0.18 -8.18 20.85
N PRO A 73 0.05 -9.27 21.62
CA PRO A 73 0.32 -10.59 21.06
C PRO A 73 -0.89 -11.24 20.38
N ASN A 74 -2.11 -10.79 20.69
CA ASN A 74 -3.35 -11.35 20.15
C ASN A 74 -3.73 -10.79 18.77
N ILE A 75 -3.02 -9.74 18.31
CA ILE A 75 -3.24 -9.11 17.01
C ILE A 75 -2.33 -9.76 15.97
N LYS A 76 -2.89 -10.14 14.82
CA LYS A 76 -2.17 -10.76 13.70
C LYS A 76 -2.07 -9.84 12.49
N CYS A 77 -3.01 -8.92 12.34
CA CYS A 77 -3.02 -7.90 11.31
C CYS A 77 -3.29 -6.52 11.92
N ILE A 78 -2.54 -5.51 11.51
CA ILE A 78 -2.75 -4.11 11.83
C ILE A 78 -3.19 -3.42 10.52
N MET A 79 -4.40 -2.89 10.49
CA MET A 79 -5.01 -2.30 9.31
C MET A 79 -5.38 -0.84 9.56
N SER A 80 -4.99 0.06 8.68
CA SER A 80 -5.37 1.47 8.81
C SER A 80 -6.88 1.66 8.62
N THR A 81 -7.46 2.62 9.33
CA THR A 81 -8.86 3.04 9.11
C THR A 81 -8.99 3.83 7.81
N ILE A 82 -8.09 4.79 7.60
CA ILE A 82 -8.01 5.70 6.44
C ILE A 82 -6.59 6.29 6.35
N GLY A 83 -6.24 6.87 5.19
CA GLY A 83 -5.03 7.68 4.99
C GLY A 83 -5.13 9.11 5.54
N GLY A 84 -4.59 10.07 4.78
CA GLY A 84 -4.50 11.49 5.15
C GLY A 84 -3.25 12.16 4.62
N MET A 85 -2.47 12.83 5.48
CA MET A 85 -1.23 13.53 5.09
C MET A 85 -0.17 13.56 6.21
N ASN A 86 -0.32 12.76 7.27
CA ASN A 86 0.43 12.96 8.52
C ASN A 86 1.02 11.68 9.11
N SER A 87 0.93 10.53 8.43
CA SER A 87 1.45 9.27 8.97
C SER A 87 2.97 9.28 9.13
N ASN A 88 3.69 10.04 8.27
CA ASN A 88 5.15 10.19 8.33
C ASN A 88 5.64 10.76 9.68
N SER A 89 4.79 11.50 10.40
CA SER A 89 5.10 12.03 11.73
C SER A 89 5.33 10.94 12.78
N LEU A 90 4.81 9.73 12.56
CA LEU A 90 4.93 8.60 13.49
C LEU A 90 6.31 7.92 13.39
N LEU A 91 6.97 8.01 12.24
CA LEU A 91 8.17 7.23 11.89
C LEU A 91 9.26 7.22 12.98
N PRO A 92 9.62 8.35 13.62
CA PRO A 92 10.68 8.32 14.64
C PRO A 92 10.36 7.58 15.92
N TYR A 93 9.10 7.22 16.12
CA TYR A 93 8.59 6.74 17.41
C TYR A 93 7.87 5.39 17.31
N ILE A 94 7.82 4.79 16.13
CA ILE A 94 7.31 3.42 15.96
C ILE A 94 8.24 2.46 16.73
N ASP A 95 7.64 1.53 17.46
CA ASP A 95 8.35 0.50 18.21
C ASP A 95 8.80 -0.64 17.28
N TYR A 96 9.81 -0.34 16.45
CA TYR A 96 10.36 -1.28 15.46
C TYR A 96 10.94 -2.54 16.11
N GLU A 97 11.52 -2.42 17.31
CA GLU A 97 12.08 -3.56 18.04
C GLU A 97 10.98 -4.56 18.43
N SER A 98 9.87 -4.09 18.99
CA SER A 98 8.71 -4.94 19.28
C SER A 98 8.14 -5.58 18.02
N PHE A 99 8.11 -4.84 16.91
CA PHE A 99 7.65 -5.37 15.63
C PHE A 99 8.56 -6.50 15.11
N ILE A 100 9.89 -6.37 15.22
CA ILE A 100 10.85 -7.42 14.85
C ILE A 100 10.65 -8.68 15.73
N GLN A 101 10.39 -8.49 17.02
CA GLN A 101 10.18 -9.59 17.97
C GLN A 101 8.86 -10.34 17.75
N ASN A 102 7.85 -9.67 17.21
CA ASN A 102 6.54 -10.25 16.93
C ASN A 102 5.93 -9.65 15.64
N PRO A 103 6.43 -10.05 14.47
CA PRO A 103 5.96 -9.51 13.19
C PRO A 103 4.47 -9.69 12.99
N LYS A 104 3.82 -8.68 12.41
CA LYS A 104 2.38 -8.69 12.09
C LYS A 104 2.19 -8.21 10.67
N ILE A 105 1.11 -8.65 10.04
CA ILE A 105 0.67 -8.06 8.77
C ILE A 105 0.35 -6.58 9.06
N VAL A 106 0.92 -5.65 8.30
CA VAL A 106 0.56 -4.22 8.34
C VAL A 106 0.07 -3.83 6.96
N ILE A 107 -1.16 -3.30 6.88
CA ILE A 107 -1.84 -3.02 5.62
C ILE A 107 -2.56 -1.68 5.60
N GLY A 108 -2.45 -0.98 4.48
CA GLY A 108 -3.10 0.30 4.16
C GLY A 108 -2.63 0.80 2.79
N TYR A 109 -3.11 1.98 2.37
CA TYR A 109 -2.61 2.67 1.17
C TYR A 109 -2.61 4.20 1.37
N SER A 110 -2.25 4.96 0.33
CA SER A 110 -2.18 6.44 0.32
C SER A 110 -1.16 6.91 1.37
N ASP A 111 -1.52 7.83 2.26
CA ASP A 111 -0.63 8.35 3.32
C ASP A 111 0.00 7.26 4.19
N VAL A 112 -0.64 6.10 4.32
CA VAL A 112 -0.11 4.98 5.12
C VAL A 112 1.19 4.43 4.51
N THR A 113 1.49 4.73 3.23
CA THR A 113 2.76 4.45 2.55
C THR A 113 3.98 4.75 3.42
N ALA A 114 3.98 5.88 4.16
CA ALA A 114 5.12 6.22 4.99
C ALA A 114 5.37 5.16 6.08
N ILE A 115 4.31 4.69 6.76
CA ILE A 115 4.40 3.63 7.76
C ILE A 115 4.82 2.30 7.14
N LEU A 116 4.23 1.92 5.99
CA LEU A 116 4.55 0.67 5.31
C LEU A 116 6.04 0.62 4.91
N LEU A 117 6.50 1.63 4.20
CA LEU A 117 7.89 1.73 3.76
C LEU A 117 8.85 1.93 4.93
N GLY A 118 8.45 2.69 5.96
CA GLY A 118 9.23 2.89 7.18
C GLY A 118 9.45 1.60 7.97
N ILE A 119 8.40 0.80 8.16
CA ILE A 119 8.52 -0.53 8.80
C ILE A 119 9.42 -1.43 7.96
N TYR A 120 9.21 -1.50 6.65
CA TYR A 120 10.05 -2.32 5.77
C TYR A 120 11.53 -1.88 5.83
N ALA A 121 11.81 -0.57 5.77
CA ALA A 121 13.17 -0.03 5.82
C ALA A 121 13.89 -0.36 7.13
N GLN A 122 13.19 -0.27 8.27
CA GLN A 122 13.79 -0.46 9.60
C GLN A 122 13.87 -1.93 10.03
N THR A 123 13.05 -2.81 9.44
CA THR A 123 12.91 -4.20 9.93
C THR A 123 13.22 -5.26 8.88
N GLY A 124 13.16 -4.93 7.59
CA GLY A 124 13.26 -5.88 6.49
C GLY A 124 12.04 -6.80 6.33
N ILE A 125 10.99 -6.61 7.14
CA ILE A 125 9.77 -7.42 7.10
C ILE A 125 8.79 -6.79 6.11
N SER A 126 8.26 -7.60 5.19
CA SER A 126 7.32 -7.15 4.18
C SER A 126 6.05 -6.54 4.79
N THR A 127 5.55 -5.49 4.15
CA THR A 127 4.27 -4.84 4.48
C THR A 127 3.37 -4.86 3.26
N PHE A 128 2.10 -4.52 3.42
CA PHE A 128 1.11 -4.72 2.37
C PHE A 128 0.46 -3.40 1.98
N TYR A 129 0.60 -3.05 0.71
CA TYR A 129 -0.23 -2.01 0.12
C TYR A 129 -1.61 -2.59 -0.14
N GLY A 130 -2.68 -2.04 0.42
CA GLY A 130 -4.00 -2.64 0.29
C GLY A 130 -5.09 -1.95 1.10
N PRO A 131 -6.33 -2.47 1.07
CA PRO A 131 -7.53 -1.74 1.48
C PRO A 131 -7.51 -1.33 2.97
N PRO A 132 -7.73 -0.05 3.30
CA PRO A 132 -8.03 0.41 4.64
C PRO A 132 -9.49 0.11 4.99
N VAL A 133 -9.80 0.00 6.28
CA VAL A 133 -11.12 -0.46 6.74
C VAL A 133 -12.25 0.45 6.27
N ALA A 134 -12.14 1.76 6.54
CA ALA A 134 -13.28 2.67 6.46
C ALA A 134 -13.63 3.09 5.03
N GLU A 135 -12.73 2.89 4.06
CA GLU A 135 -12.97 3.29 2.67
C GLU A 135 -13.60 2.17 1.82
N GLU A 136 -13.33 0.90 2.16
CA GLU A 136 -13.56 -0.22 1.23
C GLU A 136 -14.67 -1.20 1.66
N PHE A 137 -14.93 -1.36 2.97
CA PHE A 137 -15.80 -2.44 3.47
C PHE A 137 -17.19 -1.98 3.95
N TRP A 138 -17.56 -0.72 3.72
CA TRP A 138 -18.77 -0.13 4.31
C TRP A 138 -20.04 -0.31 3.49
N GLU A 139 -19.92 -0.67 2.21
CA GLU A 139 -21.06 -1.05 1.38
C GLU A 139 -21.13 -2.58 1.24
N ASP A 140 -22.29 -3.16 1.52
CA ASP A 140 -22.59 -4.58 1.26
C ASP A 140 -22.82 -4.76 -0.25
N THR A 141 -21.71 -4.73 -1.00
CA THR A 141 -21.71 -4.72 -2.47
C THR A 141 -20.76 -5.78 -3.01
N LEU A 142 -20.99 -6.14 -4.28
CA LEU A 142 -20.07 -6.96 -5.06
C LEU A 142 -18.63 -6.43 -5.03
N LEU A 143 -18.45 -5.12 -4.89
CA LEU A 143 -17.16 -4.46 -4.81
C LEU A 143 -16.40 -4.82 -3.53
N ALA A 144 -17.05 -4.72 -2.37
CA ALA A 144 -16.43 -5.06 -1.09
C ALA A 144 -16.01 -6.55 -1.04
N ASP A 145 -16.83 -7.45 -1.62
CA ASP A 145 -16.49 -8.87 -1.74
C ASP A 145 -15.33 -9.15 -2.70
N GLU A 146 -15.21 -8.41 -3.80
CA GLU A 146 -14.06 -8.51 -4.71
C GLU A 146 -12.76 -8.06 -4.02
N VAL A 147 -12.80 -6.91 -3.35
CA VAL A 147 -11.67 -6.37 -2.57
C VAL A 147 -11.27 -7.31 -1.46
N TYR A 148 -12.24 -7.80 -0.69
CA TYR A 148 -11.98 -8.79 0.34
C TYR A 148 -11.43 -10.10 -0.25
N GLY A 149 -11.91 -10.53 -1.43
CA GLY A 149 -11.37 -11.68 -2.14
C GLY A 149 -9.88 -11.54 -2.45
N ASN A 150 -9.43 -10.36 -2.88
CA ASN A 150 -8.02 -10.06 -3.09
C ASN A 150 -7.20 -10.12 -1.79
N PHE A 151 -7.72 -9.52 -0.72
CA PHE A 151 -7.14 -9.60 0.62
C PHE A 151 -7.03 -11.05 1.11
N GLU A 152 -8.11 -11.82 0.98
CA GLU A 152 -8.21 -13.19 1.45
C GLU A 152 -7.27 -14.12 0.69
N ASN A 153 -7.19 -13.99 -0.64
CA ASN A 153 -6.31 -14.80 -1.47
C ASN A 153 -4.83 -14.60 -1.13
N LEU A 154 -4.42 -13.38 -0.76
CA LEU A 154 -3.03 -13.06 -0.47
C LEU A 154 -2.64 -13.17 1.01
N LEU A 155 -3.57 -13.00 1.94
CA LEU A 155 -3.23 -12.93 3.37
C LEU A 155 -3.77 -14.08 4.20
N VAL A 156 -4.73 -14.86 3.68
CA VAL A 156 -5.48 -15.86 4.44
C VAL A 156 -5.38 -17.26 3.83
N LYS A 157 -5.66 -17.38 2.53
CA LYS A 157 -5.65 -18.68 1.83
C LYS A 157 -4.25 -19.21 1.63
N ASP A 158 -4.15 -20.54 1.59
CA ASP A 158 -2.95 -21.20 1.11
C ASP A 158 -2.73 -20.89 -0.36
N ARG A 159 -1.49 -20.61 -0.72
CA ARG A 159 -1.07 -20.39 -2.10
C ARG A 159 0.15 -21.24 -2.40
N THR A 160 0.31 -21.57 -3.66
CA THR A 160 1.55 -22.13 -4.18
C THR A 160 2.33 -21.02 -4.87
N ILE A 161 3.64 -21.00 -4.67
CA ILE A 161 4.55 -20.07 -5.34
C ILE A 161 5.19 -20.84 -6.52
N PRO A 162 5.21 -20.27 -7.74
CA PRO A 162 4.78 -18.92 -8.11
C PRO A 162 3.26 -18.69 -8.09
N TYR A 163 2.80 -17.55 -7.57
CA TYR A 163 1.39 -17.15 -7.57
C TYR A 163 1.16 -16.02 -8.58
N GLU A 164 0.40 -16.31 -9.64
CA GLU A 164 0.15 -15.37 -10.74
C GLU A 164 -1.14 -14.59 -10.55
N ILE A 165 -1.08 -13.30 -10.87
CA ILE A 165 -2.22 -12.40 -10.94
C ILE A 165 -2.21 -11.71 -12.31
N SER A 166 -3.38 -11.62 -12.94
CA SER A 166 -3.53 -10.96 -14.24
C SER A 166 -4.87 -10.25 -14.34
N SER A 167 -4.92 -9.22 -15.17
CA SER A 167 -6.16 -8.55 -15.53
C SER A 167 -6.15 -8.12 -16.99
N LYS A 168 -7.31 -8.26 -17.64
CA LYS A 168 -7.51 -7.78 -19.02
C LYS A 168 -7.55 -6.26 -19.11
N GLU A 169 -7.93 -5.60 -18.01
CA GLU A 169 -8.11 -4.15 -17.93
C GLU A 169 -6.79 -3.40 -17.86
N TRP A 170 -5.71 -4.04 -17.40
CA TRP A 170 -4.38 -3.45 -17.39
C TRP A 170 -3.91 -3.12 -18.81
N LYS A 171 -3.05 -2.11 -18.93
CA LYS A 171 -2.47 -1.68 -20.21
C LYS A 171 -0.98 -1.96 -20.26
N THR A 172 -0.55 -2.46 -21.41
CA THR A 172 0.86 -2.55 -21.76
C THR A 172 1.26 -1.24 -22.40
N ILE A 173 2.07 -0.44 -21.72
CA ILE A 173 2.60 0.81 -22.30
C ILE A 173 3.91 0.50 -23.02
N ASN A 174 4.87 -0.07 -22.29
CA ASN A 174 6.12 -0.58 -22.83
C ASN A 174 6.25 -2.08 -22.55
N LYS A 175 6.61 -2.85 -23.57
CA LYS A 175 6.70 -4.31 -23.52
C LYS A 175 8.00 -4.77 -22.88
N GLY A 176 7.90 -5.75 -22.00
CA GLY A 176 9.05 -6.47 -21.48
C GLY A 176 8.66 -7.42 -20.35
N LYS A 177 9.65 -8.18 -19.91
CA LYS A 177 9.49 -9.14 -18.82
C LYS A 177 10.69 -9.03 -17.89
N VAL A 178 10.43 -8.73 -16.62
CA VAL A 178 11.46 -8.42 -15.63
C VAL A 178 11.17 -9.08 -14.30
N LYS A 179 12.23 -9.35 -13.55
CA LYS A 179 12.17 -9.86 -12.18
C LYS A 179 12.89 -8.90 -11.27
N GLY A 180 12.28 -8.59 -10.13
CA GLY A 180 12.85 -7.63 -9.21
C GLY A 180 12.06 -7.59 -7.92
N ARG A 181 12.64 -6.93 -6.92
CA ARG A 181 11.95 -6.64 -5.68
C ARG A 181 10.94 -5.51 -5.91
N LEU A 182 9.71 -5.71 -5.45
CA LEU A 182 8.64 -4.73 -5.51
C LEU A 182 8.81 -3.68 -4.42
N ILE A 183 8.94 -2.41 -4.79
CA ILE A 183 9.02 -1.27 -3.87
C ILE A 183 8.15 -0.13 -4.39
N GLY A 184 7.53 0.63 -3.48
CA GLY A 184 6.82 1.86 -3.79
C GLY A 184 5.49 1.98 -3.05
N GLY A 185 4.52 2.69 -3.64
CA GLY A 185 3.27 3.11 -3.02
C GLY A 185 2.85 4.49 -3.54
N ASN A 186 2.22 5.29 -2.68
CA ASN A 186 1.83 6.66 -3.00
C ASN A 186 3.04 7.59 -3.15
N VAL A 187 3.26 8.20 -4.31
CA VAL A 187 4.48 9.01 -4.55
C VAL A 187 4.41 10.35 -3.81
N ASP A 188 3.25 11.01 -3.79
CA ASP A 188 3.05 12.26 -3.04
C ASP A 188 3.39 12.07 -1.55
N THR A 189 3.04 10.92 -0.97
CA THR A 189 3.41 10.56 0.40
C THR A 189 4.92 10.31 0.55
N ILE A 190 5.55 9.64 -0.42
CA ILE A 190 7.00 9.37 -0.43
C ILE A 190 7.80 10.68 -0.37
N LEU A 191 7.34 11.74 -1.05
CA LEU A 191 7.98 13.06 -0.98
C LEU A 191 8.15 13.56 0.47
N GLY A 192 7.20 13.23 1.35
CA GLY A 192 7.17 13.68 2.74
C GLY A 192 8.23 13.06 3.66
N PHE A 193 8.99 12.06 3.22
CA PHE A 193 10.06 11.44 4.02
C PHE A 193 11.25 10.94 3.20
N TRP A 194 11.32 11.32 1.92
CA TRP A 194 12.43 10.98 1.03
C TRP A 194 13.78 11.42 1.60
N GLY A 195 14.82 10.60 1.39
CA GLY A 195 16.18 10.86 1.91
C GLY A 195 16.36 10.56 3.41
N SER A 196 15.29 10.23 4.14
CA SER A 196 15.40 9.76 5.52
C SER A 196 15.75 8.28 5.60
N LYS A 197 16.17 7.81 6.79
CA LYS A 197 16.40 6.38 7.05
C LYS A 197 15.13 5.50 6.93
N TYR A 198 13.95 6.11 6.87
CA TYR A 198 12.67 5.40 6.75
C TYR A 198 12.28 5.15 5.30
N MET A 199 12.96 5.76 4.32
CA MET A 199 12.79 5.42 2.91
C MET A 199 13.67 4.21 2.56
N PRO A 200 13.10 3.09 2.08
CA PRO A 200 13.90 1.98 1.59
C PRO A 200 14.78 2.42 0.42
N ASN A 201 16.06 2.04 0.45
CA ASN A 201 16.93 2.26 -0.70
C ASN A 201 16.38 1.51 -1.92
N ILE A 202 16.09 2.24 -2.99
CA ILE A 202 15.76 1.68 -4.30
C ILE A 202 17.06 1.23 -4.96
N LYS A 203 17.09 -0.03 -5.37
CA LYS A 203 18.27 -0.74 -5.88
C LYS A 203 18.12 -1.00 -7.38
N GLU A 204 19.26 -1.27 -8.00
CA GLU A 204 19.31 -1.74 -9.38
C GLU A 204 18.44 -3.00 -9.55
N GLY A 205 17.57 -2.99 -10.55
CA GLY A 205 16.66 -4.09 -10.88
C GLY A 205 15.35 -4.13 -10.09
N ASP A 206 15.12 -3.23 -9.12
CA ASP A 206 13.84 -3.15 -8.41
C ASP A 206 12.68 -2.89 -9.40
N ILE A 207 11.49 -3.40 -9.09
CA ILE A 207 10.26 -3.06 -9.80
C ILE A 207 9.52 -2.00 -8.99
N LEU A 208 9.27 -0.86 -9.60
CA LEU A 208 8.66 0.29 -8.95
C LEU A 208 7.13 0.21 -9.09
N PHE A 209 6.42 0.18 -7.96
CA PHE A 209 4.98 0.31 -7.90
C PHE A 209 4.61 1.73 -7.47
N ILE A 210 3.87 2.46 -8.30
CA ILE A 210 3.51 3.85 -8.02
C ILE A 210 2.06 4.14 -8.34
N GLU A 211 1.48 4.95 -7.47
CA GLU A 211 0.12 5.45 -7.56
C GLU A 211 0.10 6.85 -6.96
N ASP A 212 -0.83 7.68 -7.41
CA ASP A 212 -1.14 8.98 -6.82
C ASP A 212 -2.61 9.33 -7.07
N GLU A 213 -3.10 10.31 -6.32
CA GLU A 213 -4.32 11.05 -6.64
C GLU A 213 -3.95 12.47 -7.12
N GLY A 214 -4.85 13.10 -7.85
CA GLY A 214 -4.71 14.52 -8.20
C GLY A 214 -4.61 14.77 -9.70
N SER A 215 -3.91 15.85 -10.07
CA SER A 215 -3.96 16.41 -11.43
C SER A 215 -2.71 16.11 -12.24
N ALA A 216 -2.72 16.52 -13.52
CA ALA A 216 -1.57 16.47 -14.40
C ALA A 216 -0.31 17.14 -13.81
N PHE A 217 -0.44 18.27 -13.10
CA PHE A 217 0.71 18.96 -12.52
C PHE A 217 1.31 18.19 -11.33
N ASN A 218 0.49 17.52 -10.53
CA ASN A 218 0.97 16.67 -9.43
C ASN A 218 1.81 15.53 -10.00
N LEU A 219 1.27 14.83 -11.00
CA LEU A 219 1.94 13.68 -11.60
C LEU A 219 3.23 14.04 -12.31
N GLU A 220 3.26 15.12 -13.10
CA GLU A 220 4.48 15.57 -13.77
C GLU A 220 5.58 15.90 -12.74
N ARG A 221 5.23 16.61 -11.66
CA ARG A 221 6.15 16.91 -10.56
C ARG A 221 6.68 15.63 -9.91
N ASN A 222 5.80 14.67 -9.65
CA ASN A 222 6.15 13.43 -8.94
C ASN A 222 7.01 12.51 -9.81
N PHE A 223 6.66 12.31 -11.08
CA PHE A 223 7.49 11.55 -12.02
C PHE A 223 8.84 12.23 -12.25
N SER A 224 8.86 13.55 -12.41
CA SER A 224 10.11 14.30 -12.54
C SER A 224 10.97 14.18 -11.28
N PHE A 225 10.36 14.19 -10.09
CA PHE A 225 11.05 13.89 -8.84
C PHE A 225 11.72 12.50 -8.88
N LEU A 226 11.04 11.47 -9.39
CA LEU A 226 11.65 10.14 -9.55
C LEU A 226 12.84 10.19 -10.52
N LYS A 227 12.72 10.91 -11.63
CA LYS A 227 13.80 11.06 -12.63
C LYS A 227 15.01 11.79 -12.06
N VAL A 228 14.83 12.96 -11.44
CA VAL A 228 15.96 13.77 -10.94
C VAL A 228 16.69 13.13 -9.76
N ASN A 229 16.06 12.17 -9.06
CA ASN A 229 16.70 11.35 -8.02
C ASN A 229 17.38 10.09 -8.58
N GLY A 230 17.39 9.91 -9.92
CA GLY A 230 17.99 8.75 -10.58
C GLY A 230 17.31 7.43 -10.23
N ILE A 231 16.01 7.47 -9.89
CA ILE A 231 15.24 6.26 -9.56
C ILE A 231 14.91 5.51 -10.84
N LEU A 232 14.46 6.23 -11.86
CA LEU A 232 14.04 5.65 -13.14
C LEU A 232 15.21 4.95 -13.86
N ASP A 233 16.45 5.39 -13.60
CA ASP A 233 17.67 4.79 -14.17
C ASP A 233 18.07 3.46 -13.52
N LYS A 234 17.53 3.13 -12.34
CA LYS A 234 17.89 1.91 -11.56
C LYS A 234 16.89 0.78 -11.69
N ILE A 235 15.63 1.12 -11.92
CA ILE A 235 14.53 0.16 -11.84
C ILE A 235 14.43 -0.67 -13.12
N SER A 236 13.90 -1.89 -13.03
CA SER A 236 13.71 -2.76 -14.19
C SER A 236 12.31 -2.67 -14.79
N GLY A 237 11.34 -2.10 -14.09
CA GLY A 237 9.99 -1.90 -14.60
C GLY A 237 9.09 -1.09 -13.68
N ILE A 238 7.95 -0.64 -14.20
CA ILE A 238 6.95 0.15 -13.47
C ILE A 238 5.59 -0.53 -13.52
N ILE A 239 4.94 -0.59 -12.35
CA ILE A 239 3.51 -0.85 -12.20
C ILE A 239 2.87 0.49 -11.82
N LEU A 240 2.14 1.08 -12.76
CA LEU A 240 1.44 2.36 -12.58
C LEU A 240 -0.04 2.10 -12.32
N SER A 241 -0.52 2.51 -11.14
CA SER A 241 -1.93 2.41 -10.79
C SER A 241 -2.81 3.28 -11.68
N LYS A 242 -4.08 2.90 -11.77
CA LYS A 242 -5.14 3.79 -12.27
C LYS A 242 -5.25 5.00 -11.34
N HIS A 243 -5.36 6.20 -11.92
CA HIS A 243 -5.54 7.45 -11.19
C HIS A 243 -7.00 7.87 -11.25
N GLU A 244 -7.70 7.75 -10.14
CA GLU A 244 -9.11 8.12 -10.01
C GLU A 244 -9.25 9.64 -9.91
N LEU A 245 -10.36 10.18 -10.43
CA LEU A 245 -10.65 11.62 -10.42
C LEU A 245 -9.53 12.49 -10.99
N TYR A 246 -8.70 11.92 -11.87
CA TYR A 246 -7.56 12.59 -12.47
C TYR A 246 -8.01 13.83 -13.28
N ASP A 247 -7.54 15.00 -12.83
CA ASP A 247 -7.73 16.27 -13.53
C ASP A 247 -6.61 16.45 -14.56
N ASP A 248 -6.93 16.17 -15.81
CA ASP A 248 -6.00 16.31 -16.94
C ASP A 248 -5.77 17.77 -17.36
N HIS A 249 -6.43 18.74 -16.71
CA HIS A 249 -6.44 20.15 -17.09
C HIS A 249 -6.76 20.40 -18.58
N LYS A 250 -7.69 19.61 -19.13
CA LYS A 250 -8.15 19.66 -20.53
C LYS A 250 -7.09 19.29 -21.56
N THR A 251 -6.00 18.66 -21.15
CA THR A 251 -4.93 18.24 -22.07
C THR A 251 -5.34 17.03 -22.90
N GLY A 252 -6.32 16.23 -22.45
CA GLY A 252 -6.64 14.93 -23.03
C GLY A 252 -5.63 13.83 -22.72
N ARG A 253 -4.53 14.17 -22.03
CA ARG A 253 -3.43 13.25 -21.72
C ARG A 253 -3.80 12.31 -20.58
N LYS A 254 -3.31 11.08 -20.63
CA LYS A 254 -3.39 10.09 -19.54
C LYS A 254 -2.14 10.15 -18.66
N PRO A 255 -2.21 9.69 -17.39
CA PRO A 255 -1.05 9.60 -16.50
C PRO A 255 0.19 8.96 -17.12
N TYR A 256 0.02 7.83 -17.82
CA TYR A 256 1.15 7.14 -18.46
C TYR A 256 1.78 7.96 -19.60
N GLU A 257 1.05 8.88 -20.24
CA GLU A 257 1.62 9.74 -21.29
C GLU A 257 2.55 10.81 -20.69
N ILE A 258 2.21 11.33 -19.51
CA ILE A 258 3.10 12.22 -18.75
C ILE A 258 4.33 11.44 -18.29
N LEU A 259 4.16 10.21 -17.78
CA LEU A 259 5.29 9.36 -17.40
C LEU A 259 6.23 9.10 -18.58
N LEU A 260 5.69 8.81 -19.77
CA LEU A 260 6.49 8.60 -20.98
C LEU A 260 7.27 9.84 -21.39
N GLU A 261 6.69 11.03 -21.25
CA GLU A 261 7.39 12.30 -21.50
C GLU A 261 8.59 12.48 -20.54
N VAL A 262 8.42 12.16 -19.26
CA VAL A 262 9.50 12.22 -18.26
C VAL A 262 10.58 11.15 -18.48
N LEU A 263 10.20 9.97 -18.97
CA LEU A 263 11.14 8.89 -19.31
C LEU A 263 12.01 9.21 -20.52
N ASN A 264 11.56 10.11 -21.41
CA ASN A 264 12.32 10.62 -22.55
C ASN A 264 12.98 9.50 -23.38
N ASP A 265 12.15 8.65 -24.01
CA ASP A 265 12.52 7.51 -24.87
C ASP A 265 13.16 6.29 -24.17
N GLU A 266 13.18 6.22 -22.85
CA GLU A 266 13.58 5.01 -22.11
C GLU A 266 12.55 3.87 -22.27
N SER A 267 13.00 2.73 -22.79
CA SER A 267 12.17 1.55 -23.05
C SER A 267 11.92 0.70 -21.80
N LEU A 268 11.62 1.34 -20.67
CA LEU A 268 11.34 0.66 -19.41
C LEU A 268 10.00 -0.08 -19.50
N PRO A 269 9.90 -1.39 -19.20
CA PRO A 269 8.63 -2.11 -19.20
C PRO A 269 7.61 -1.50 -18.23
N ILE A 270 6.38 -1.28 -18.69
CA ILE A 270 5.33 -0.62 -17.91
C ILE A 270 4.00 -1.35 -18.05
N ILE A 271 3.41 -1.72 -16.91
CA ILE A 271 1.99 -2.04 -16.79
C ILE A 271 1.29 -0.82 -16.20
N ALA A 272 0.32 -0.25 -16.92
CA ALA A 272 -0.50 0.86 -16.45
C ALA A 272 -1.96 0.43 -16.19
N ASP A 273 -2.72 1.32 -15.58
CA ASP A 273 -4.11 1.07 -15.13
C ASP A 273 -4.19 -0.16 -14.20
N PHE A 274 -3.15 -0.39 -13.39
CA PHE A 274 -3.18 -1.42 -12.36
C PHE A 274 -4.23 -1.07 -11.31
N HIS A 275 -4.95 -2.08 -10.81
CA HIS A 275 -6.00 -1.90 -9.80
C HIS A 275 -5.40 -1.90 -8.40
N SER A 276 -4.76 -0.79 -8.04
CA SER A 276 -4.51 -0.45 -6.64
C SER A 276 -5.31 0.77 -6.26
N CYS A 277 -5.61 0.93 -4.97
CA CYS A 277 -6.33 2.08 -4.41
C CYS A 277 -7.83 2.10 -4.77
N HIS A 278 -8.44 3.29 -4.78
CA HIS A 278 -9.87 3.65 -4.71
C HIS A 278 -10.86 2.97 -5.68
N ASN A 279 -10.42 2.04 -6.53
CA ASN A 279 -11.25 1.26 -7.43
C ASN A 279 -10.77 -0.18 -7.52
N ARG A 280 -11.21 -0.98 -6.54
CA ARG A 280 -10.90 -2.41 -6.38
C ARG A 280 -9.46 -2.67 -5.95
N PRO A 281 -9.02 -2.13 -4.80
CA PRO A 281 -7.62 -2.25 -4.39
C PRO A 281 -7.17 -3.71 -4.32
N MET A 282 -6.16 -4.04 -5.11
CA MET A 282 -5.39 -5.26 -4.97
C MET A 282 -4.37 -5.12 -3.85
N VAL A 283 -4.02 -6.24 -3.22
CA VAL A 283 -2.97 -6.26 -2.20
C VAL A 283 -1.61 -6.46 -2.85
N MET A 284 -0.65 -5.58 -2.56
CA MET A 284 0.72 -5.65 -3.08
C MET A 284 1.72 -5.84 -1.93
N PRO A 285 2.50 -6.94 -1.91
CA PRO A 285 3.46 -7.21 -0.85
C PRO A 285 4.77 -6.45 -1.10
N ILE A 286 4.94 -5.34 -0.40
CA ILE A 286 6.13 -4.49 -0.51
C ILE A 286 7.34 -5.22 0.05
N GLY A 287 8.44 -5.18 -0.70
CA GLY A 287 9.72 -5.81 -0.35
C GLY A 287 9.89 -7.23 -0.88
N CYS A 288 8.88 -7.80 -1.55
CA CYS A 288 8.95 -9.15 -2.11
C CYS A 288 9.42 -9.17 -3.57
N HIS A 289 10.03 -10.29 -3.99
CA HIS A 289 10.42 -10.53 -5.37
C HIS A 289 9.22 -10.95 -6.22
N ILE A 290 9.04 -10.25 -7.33
CA ILE A 290 8.00 -10.52 -8.32
C ILE A 290 8.59 -10.66 -9.72
N GLU A 291 7.86 -11.32 -10.60
CA GLU A 291 8.03 -11.20 -12.05
C GLU A 291 6.91 -10.33 -12.60
N MET A 292 7.25 -9.28 -13.34
CA MET A 292 6.32 -8.47 -14.11
C MET A 292 6.47 -8.81 -15.59
N ASP A 293 5.38 -9.25 -16.22
CA ASP A 293 5.30 -9.52 -17.65
C ASP A 293 4.27 -8.55 -18.25
N SER A 294 4.75 -7.43 -18.78
CA SER A 294 3.87 -6.41 -19.36
C SER A 294 3.29 -6.85 -20.69
N ILE A 295 3.87 -7.84 -21.37
CA ILE A 295 3.37 -8.37 -22.64
C ILE A 295 2.06 -9.12 -22.40
N ASN A 296 2.04 -9.97 -21.37
CA ASN A 296 0.89 -10.81 -21.02
C ASN A 296 0.01 -10.22 -19.92
N LYS A 297 0.36 -9.03 -19.39
CA LYS A 297 -0.34 -8.34 -18.29
C LYS A 297 -0.41 -9.21 -17.03
N LYS A 298 0.74 -9.74 -16.62
CA LYS A 298 0.87 -10.64 -15.48
C LYS A 298 1.85 -10.08 -14.45
N ILE A 299 1.49 -10.27 -13.19
CA ILE A 299 2.38 -10.08 -12.04
C ILE A 299 2.41 -11.41 -11.29
N THR A 300 3.61 -11.92 -11.03
CA THR A 300 3.79 -13.22 -10.38
C THR A 300 4.62 -13.03 -9.12
N LEU A 301 4.08 -13.44 -7.97
CA LEU A 301 4.86 -13.54 -6.74
C LEU A 301 5.81 -14.72 -6.85
N LEU A 302 7.11 -14.47 -6.67
CA LEU A 302 8.17 -15.48 -6.80
C LEU A 302 8.63 -16.05 -5.46
N GLU A 303 8.20 -15.46 -4.36
CA GLU A 303 8.54 -15.90 -3.01
C GLU A 303 7.36 -15.77 -2.06
N ASP A 304 7.42 -16.53 -0.98
CA ASP A 304 6.46 -16.43 0.12
C ASP A 304 6.98 -15.48 1.20
N TYR A 305 6.14 -14.55 1.63
CA TYR A 305 6.40 -13.63 2.73
C TYR A 305 5.99 -14.21 4.10
N PHE A 306 5.28 -15.34 4.12
CA PHE A 306 4.98 -16.09 5.34
C PHE A 306 6.07 -17.13 5.65
N GLY A 307 6.10 -17.59 6.90
CA GLY A 307 7.04 -18.58 7.40
C GLY A 307 6.45 -19.74 8.15
#